data_AF-A0A3D1BCP1-F1
#
_entry.id   AF-A0A3D1BCP1-F1
#
_cell.length_a   1.000
_cell.length_b   1.000
_cell.length_c   1.000
_cell.angle_alpha   90.00
_cell.angle_beta   90.00
_cell.angle_gamma   90.00
#
_symmetry.space_group_name_H-M   'P 1'
#
loop_
_entity.id
_entity.type
_entity.pdbx_description
1 polymer ?
#
loop_
_entity_poly.entity_id
_entity_poly.type
_entity_poly.pdbx_seq_one_letter_code
_entity_poly.pdbx_strand_id
1 'polypeptide(L)'
;MTVTGASNVAEMQSPTGLNLNAATFGSATVALKNPTSVSGGFQLRWYDASNSLMGSIQIPVGTGMSEFETYALDLSDSDDWSGSIDKLRLRGPFALDVDSEPTDILWSSLVFEEILNCDGACIDDEDGDGICDQNEVDPGTPISECNLF
;
A
#
# COMPACT_ATOMS: atom_id res chain seq x y z
N MET A 1 9.14 -0.05 14.77
CA MET A 1 8.93 -1.35 15.44
C MET A 1 9.83 -2.35 14.73
N THR A 2 10.87 -2.89 15.36
CA THR A 2 11.83 -3.79 14.69
C THR A 2 11.19 -5.18 14.56
N VAL A 3 10.81 -5.60 13.36
CA VAL A 3 10.29 -6.96 13.12
C VAL A 3 11.29 -7.72 12.27
N THR A 4 12.15 -8.48 12.92
CA THR A 4 13.09 -9.39 12.27
C THR A 4 12.36 -10.69 11.94
N GLY A 5 12.10 -10.93 10.66
CA GLY A 5 11.56 -12.20 10.20
C GLY A 5 12.70 -13.18 9.94
N ALA A 6 12.90 -14.16 10.82
CA ALA A 6 13.81 -15.29 10.58
C ALA A 6 13.25 -16.34 9.59
N SER A 7 12.26 -15.92 8.78
CA SER A 7 11.68 -16.71 7.70
C SER A 7 12.13 -16.07 6.39
N ASN A 8 12.09 -16.82 5.28
CA ASN A 8 12.31 -16.30 3.92
C ASN A 8 11.32 -15.18 3.49
N VAL A 9 10.52 -14.66 4.43
CA VAL A 9 9.57 -13.55 4.31
C VAL A 9 9.54 -12.80 5.66
N ALA A 10 9.90 -11.50 5.68
CA ALA A 10 9.57 -10.64 6.81
C ALA A 10 8.09 -10.24 6.72
N GLU A 11 7.40 -10.23 7.87
CA GLU A 11 5.96 -9.96 7.91
C GLU A 11 5.60 -9.09 9.11
N MET A 12 4.78 -8.08 8.87
CA MET A 12 4.09 -7.33 9.92
C MET A 12 2.60 -7.36 9.67
N GLN A 13 1.83 -7.55 10.74
CA GLN A 13 0.38 -7.59 10.68
C GLN A 13 -0.22 -6.62 11.69
N SER A 14 -1.32 -5.97 11.30
CA SER A 14 -2.16 -5.21 12.22
C SER A 14 -2.96 -6.15 13.12
N PRO A 15 -3.61 -5.62 14.18
CA PRO A 15 -4.73 -6.29 14.82
C PRO A 15 -5.84 -6.63 13.81
N THR A 16 -6.68 -7.60 14.16
CA THR A 16 -7.91 -7.94 13.43
C THR A 16 -9.07 -7.04 13.87
N GLY A 17 -10.06 -6.85 13.00
CA GLY A 17 -11.25 -6.07 13.31
C GLY A 17 -11.03 -4.56 13.22
N LEU A 18 -10.13 -4.12 12.33
CA LEU A 18 -9.86 -2.70 12.10
C LEU A 18 -11.10 -1.96 11.59
N ASN A 19 -11.96 -2.64 10.82
CA ASN A 19 -13.17 -2.09 10.21
C ASN A 19 -12.93 -0.74 9.50
N LEU A 20 -11.81 -0.64 8.78
CA LEU A 20 -11.47 0.54 8.00
C LEU A 20 -12.25 0.52 6.69
N ASN A 21 -12.83 1.64 6.30
CA ASN A 21 -13.45 1.77 4.99
C ASN A 21 -12.37 2.13 3.96
N ALA A 22 -12.11 1.23 3.01
CA ALA A 22 -11.13 1.47 1.95
C ALA A 22 -11.41 2.77 1.18
N ALA A 23 -12.68 3.11 0.95
CA ALA A 23 -13.08 4.32 0.23
C ALA A 23 -12.68 5.63 0.93
N THR A 24 -12.29 5.58 2.20
CA THR A 24 -11.83 6.77 2.94
C THR A 24 -10.36 7.08 2.66
N PHE A 25 -9.58 6.15 2.12
CA PHE A 25 -8.13 6.29 1.95
C PHE A 25 -7.75 6.17 0.47
N GLY A 26 -7.11 7.20 -0.07
CA GLY A 26 -6.63 7.22 -1.46
C GLY A 26 -5.19 6.75 -1.62
N SER A 27 -4.35 6.96 -0.60
CA SER A 27 -2.94 6.58 -0.65
C SER A 27 -2.45 6.03 0.69
N ALA A 28 -1.30 5.35 0.67
CA ALA A 28 -0.58 4.96 1.88
C ALA A 28 0.93 5.16 1.71
N THR A 29 1.60 5.56 2.79
CA THR A 29 3.06 5.64 2.85
C THR A 29 3.63 4.58 3.77
N VAL A 30 4.67 3.89 3.29
CA VAL A 30 5.38 2.85 4.05
C VAL A 30 6.84 3.24 4.17
N ALA A 31 7.33 3.35 5.41
CA ALA A 31 8.74 3.57 5.68
C ALA A 31 9.41 2.26 6.10
N LEU A 32 10.45 1.85 5.38
CA LEU A 32 11.17 0.60 5.66
C LEU A 32 12.65 0.70 5.25
N LYS A 33 13.47 -0.22 5.77
CA LYS A 33 14.87 -0.38 5.41
C LYS A 33 15.10 -1.81 4.95
N ASN A 34 15.57 -1.95 3.71
CA ASN A 34 15.95 -3.22 3.11
C ASN A 34 17.48 -3.28 2.91
N PRO A 35 18.23 -3.87 3.87
CA PRO A 35 19.67 -4.05 3.70
C PRO A 35 20.04 -5.17 2.71
N THR A 36 19.07 -5.95 2.23
CA THR A 36 19.29 -7.09 1.34
C THR A 36 19.50 -6.67 -0.10
N SER A 37 20.04 -7.57 -0.92
CA SER A 37 20.14 -7.44 -2.38
C SER A 37 18.84 -7.81 -3.13
N VAL A 38 17.76 -8.14 -2.40
CA VAL A 38 16.49 -8.58 -2.97
C VAL A 38 15.45 -7.46 -2.90
N SER A 39 14.96 -6.98 -4.05
CA SER A 39 13.88 -5.98 -4.16
C SER A 39 12.49 -6.58 -4.41
N GLY A 40 12.42 -7.87 -4.77
CA GLY A 40 11.17 -8.51 -5.17
C GLY A 40 10.31 -8.99 -4.01
N GLY A 41 8.98 -8.86 -4.16
CA GLY A 41 8.00 -9.51 -3.28
C GLY A 41 7.62 -8.73 -2.03
N PHE A 42 7.99 -7.45 -1.94
CA PHE A 42 7.43 -6.55 -0.94
C PHE A 42 6.01 -6.17 -1.30
N GLN A 43 5.07 -6.38 -0.38
CA GLN A 43 3.65 -6.22 -0.64
C GLN A 43 2.93 -5.71 0.60
N LEU A 44 2.02 -4.77 0.40
CA LEU A 44 0.94 -4.49 1.35
C LEU A 44 -0.27 -5.33 0.93
N ARG A 45 -0.88 -6.03 1.88
CA ARG A 45 -2.06 -6.88 1.67
C ARG A 45 -3.16 -6.50 2.65
N TRP A 46 -4.40 -6.61 2.21
CA TRP A 46 -5.57 -6.36 3.04
C TRP A 46 -6.55 -7.53 3.03
N TYR A 47 -7.23 -7.72 4.16
CA TYR A 47 -8.10 -8.84 4.41
C TYR A 47 -9.43 -8.40 5.02
N ASP A 48 -10.48 -9.18 4.75
CA ASP A 48 -11.79 -9.04 5.37
C ASP A 48 -11.85 -9.66 6.78
N ALA A 49 -12.99 -9.50 7.46
CA ALA A 49 -13.27 -10.07 8.78
C ALA A 49 -13.12 -11.61 8.85
N SER A 50 -13.27 -12.30 7.72
CA SER A 50 -13.12 -13.74 7.62
C SER A 50 -11.66 -14.17 7.39
N ASN A 51 -10.72 -13.23 7.39
CA ASN A 51 -9.32 -13.42 7.00
C ASN A 51 -9.13 -13.84 5.53
N SER A 52 -10.11 -13.58 4.66
CA SER A 52 -9.94 -13.75 3.22
C SER A 52 -9.10 -12.60 2.66
N LEU A 53 -8.17 -12.91 1.76
CA LEU A 53 -7.39 -11.88 1.07
C LEU A 53 -8.32 -11.14 0.12
N MET A 54 -8.45 -9.83 0.31
CA MET A 54 -9.23 -8.97 -0.57
C MET A 54 -8.38 -8.46 -1.72
N GLY A 55 -7.15 -7.99 -1.43
CA GLY A 55 -6.24 -7.49 -2.45
C GLY A 55 -4.84 -7.26 -1.92
N SER A 56 -3.96 -6.82 -2.84
CA SER A 56 -2.58 -6.50 -2.51
C SER A 56 -1.96 -5.53 -3.50
N ILE A 57 -1.07 -4.68 -3.01
CA ILE A 57 -0.25 -3.77 -3.82
C ILE A 57 1.25 -4.06 -3.60
N GLN A 58 2.04 -3.97 -4.67
CA GLN A 58 3.49 -4.13 -4.56
C GLN A 58 4.12 -2.85 -4.00
N ILE A 59 5.12 -3.02 -3.15
CA ILE A 59 5.94 -1.91 -2.66
C ILE A 59 7.25 -1.93 -3.46
N PRO A 60 7.60 -0.89 -4.20
CA PRO A 60 8.79 -0.86 -5.06
C PRO A 60 10.07 -0.60 -4.26
N VAL A 61 10.41 -1.51 -3.35
CA VAL A 61 11.52 -1.35 -2.40
C VAL A 61 12.87 -1.53 -3.09
N GLY A 62 13.79 -0.59 -2.84
CA GLY A 62 15.20 -0.69 -3.25
C GLY A 62 15.99 -1.79 -2.51
N THR A 63 17.30 -1.83 -2.70
CA THR A 63 18.21 -2.84 -2.12
C THR A 63 19.42 -2.18 -1.48
N GLY A 64 20.05 -2.84 -0.51
CA GLY A 64 21.31 -2.38 0.08
C GLY A 64 21.18 -1.07 0.88
N MET A 65 20.00 -0.82 1.45
CA MET A 65 19.72 0.40 2.21
C MET A 65 20.46 0.42 3.55
N SER A 66 21.11 1.54 3.86
CA SER A 66 21.68 1.82 5.19
C SER A 66 20.71 2.56 6.11
N GLU A 67 19.80 3.33 5.53
CA GLU A 67 18.81 4.18 6.21
C GLU A 67 17.37 3.76 5.86
N PHE A 68 16.38 4.30 6.58
CA PHE A 68 14.98 4.09 6.23
C PHE A 68 14.60 4.93 5.01
N GLU A 69 13.88 4.32 4.08
CA GLU A 69 13.28 4.97 2.93
C GLU A 69 11.76 4.89 3.00
N THR A 70 11.08 5.90 2.46
CA THR A 70 9.63 5.99 2.42
C THR A 70 9.12 5.79 1.01
N TYR A 71 8.14 4.91 0.87
CA TYR A 71 7.48 4.55 -0.39
C TYR A 71 6.01 4.96 -0.32
N ALA A 72 5.56 5.77 -1.28
CA ALA A 72 4.16 6.08 -1.47
C ALA A 72 3.50 4.99 -2.33
N LEU A 73 2.33 4.55 -1.91
CA LEU A 73 1.50 3.55 -2.55
C LEU A 73 0.18 4.24 -2.91
N ASP A 74 -0.12 4.28 -4.19
CA ASP A 74 -1.41 4.73 -4.67
C ASP A 74 -2.41 3.59 -4.55
N LEU A 75 -3.49 3.80 -3.79
CA LEU A 75 -4.50 2.78 -3.55
C LEU A 75 -5.73 2.99 -4.46
N SER A 76 -5.95 4.20 -4.97
CA SER A 76 -7.06 4.48 -5.89
C SER A 76 -6.89 3.76 -7.23
N ASP A 77 -5.65 3.57 -7.66
CA ASP A 77 -5.26 2.79 -8.84
C ASP A 77 -5.47 1.26 -8.69
N SER A 78 -5.85 0.78 -7.51
CA SER A 78 -6.03 -0.66 -7.28
C SER A 78 -7.51 -1.06 -7.27
N ASP A 79 -7.92 -1.81 -8.30
CA ASP A 79 -9.30 -2.32 -8.47
C ASP A 79 -9.83 -3.10 -7.25
N ASP A 80 -8.93 -3.67 -6.44
CA ASP A 80 -9.25 -4.47 -5.26
C ASP A 80 -9.34 -3.66 -3.95
N TRP A 81 -9.02 -2.37 -3.96
CA TRP A 81 -9.09 -1.51 -2.77
C TRP A 81 -10.51 -0.99 -2.56
N SER A 82 -11.35 -1.85 -1.99
CA SER A 82 -12.74 -1.53 -1.71
C SER A 82 -13.26 -2.22 -0.45
N GLY A 83 -14.40 -1.74 0.06
CA GLY A 83 -15.10 -2.36 1.18
C GLY A 83 -14.44 -2.14 2.55
N SER A 84 -14.81 -3.01 3.50
CA SER A 84 -14.33 -2.98 4.88
C SER A 84 -13.07 -3.83 5.05
N ILE A 85 -11.97 -3.17 5.40
CA ILE A 85 -10.66 -3.77 5.68
C ILE A 85 -10.59 -4.08 7.19
N ASP A 86 -10.46 -5.35 7.54
CA ASP A 86 -10.38 -5.79 8.93
C ASP A 86 -8.94 -6.06 9.38
N LYS A 87 -8.02 -6.29 8.44
CA LYS A 87 -6.63 -6.58 8.76
C LYS A 87 -5.70 -6.20 7.61
N LEU A 88 -4.56 -5.62 7.96
CA LEU A 88 -3.48 -5.24 7.07
C LEU A 88 -2.24 -6.08 7.34
N ARG A 89 -1.49 -6.37 6.28
CA ARG A 89 -0.24 -7.12 6.37
C ARG A 89 0.79 -6.58 5.41
N LEU A 90 1.96 -6.21 5.94
CA LEU A 90 3.16 -5.96 5.17
C LEU A 90 3.94 -7.28 5.06
N ARG A 91 4.35 -7.63 3.85
CA ARG A 91 5.19 -8.80 3.57
C ARG A 91 6.38 -8.39 2.71
N GLY A 92 7.45 -9.15 2.81
CA GLY A 92 8.54 -9.15 1.83
C GLY A 92 9.90 -9.32 2.48
N PRO A 93 10.94 -9.54 1.68
CA PRO A 93 10.93 -9.89 0.26
C PRO A 93 10.49 -11.35 0.10
N PHE A 94 10.17 -11.72 -1.13
CA PHE A 94 9.92 -13.12 -1.47
C PHE A 94 11.24 -13.80 -1.85
N ALA A 95 11.42 -15.04 -1.42
CA ALA A 95 12.60 -15.85 -1.73
C ALA A 95 13.94 -15.27 -1.21
N LEU A 96 13.94 -14.68 -0.02
CA LEU A 96 15.19 -14.32 0.67
C LEU A 96 16.03 -15.57 0.94
N ASP A 97 17.27 -15.58 0.46
CA ASP A 97 18.26 -16.59 0.85
C ASP A 97 18.91 -16.15 2.17
N VAL A 98 18.42 -16.72 3.28
CA VAL A 98 18.86 -16.38 4.63
C VAL A 98 20.30 -16.81 4.93
N ASP A 99 20.90 -17.66 4.09
CA ASP A 99 22.28 -18.11 4.25
C ASP A 99 23.29 -17.13 3.61
N SER A 100 22.84 -16.27 2.69
CA SER A 100 23.69 -15.31 1.96
C SER A 100 23.32 -13.84 2.13
N GLU A 101 22.13 -13.54 2.66
CA GLU A 101 21.62 -12.18 2.80
C GLU A 101 21.37 -11.79 4.27
N PRO A 102 21.42 -10.48 4.61
CA PRO A 102 20.99 -10.03 5.91
C PRO A 102 19.48 -10.31 6.10
N THR A 103 19.07 -10.72 7.30
CA THR A 103 17.65 -11.01 7.61
C THR A 103 16.91 -9.83 8.27
N ASP A 104 17.63 -8.72 8.49
CA ASP A 104 17.15 -7.57 9.24
C ASP A 104 16.41 -6.56 8.36
N ILE A 105 15.19 -6.92 7.98
CA ILE A 105 14.30 -6.01 7.25
C ILE A 105 13.47 -5.25 8.26
N LEU A 106 13.61 -3.93 8.25
CA LEU A 106 13.04 -3.09 9.29
C LEU A 106 11.90 -2.27 8.71
N TRP A 107 10.73 -2.37 9.33
CA TRP A 107 9.61 -1.50 9.01
C TRP A 107 9.50 -0.43 10.10
N SER A 108 9.45 0.83 9.67
CA SER A 108 9.34 1.97 10.57
C SER A 108 7.88 2.34 10.82
N SER A 109 7.13 2.59 9.74
CA SER A 109 5.75 3.08 9.80
C SER A 109 4.95 2.69 8.56
N LEU A 110 3.63 2.60 8.74
CA LEU A 110 2.61 2.55 7.69
C LEU A 110 1.57 3.61 8.05
N VAL A 111 1.33 4.55 7.15
CA VAL A 111 0.39 5.65 7.33
C VAL A 111 -0.54 5.67 6.14
N PHE A 112 -1.85 5.78 6.39
CA PHE A 112 -2.85 5.97 5.34
C PHE A 112 -3.23 7.44 5.27
N GLU A 113 -3.44 7.94 4.06
CA GLU A 113 -3.90 9.31 3.83
C GLU A 113 -5.39 9.29 3.51
N GLU A 114 -6.15 9.99 4.36
CA GLU A 114 -7.59 10.12 4.21
C GLU A 114 -7.90 11.15 3.11
N ILE A 115 -8.83 10.81 2.23
CA ILE A 115 -9.34 11.70 1.16
C ILE A 115 -10.73 12.25 1.49
N LEU A 116 -11.41 11.68 2.49
CA LEU A 116 -12.69 12.16 2.99
C LEU A 116 -12.51 12.90 4.31
N ASN A 117 -13.29 13.96 4.52
CA ASN A 117 -13.37 14.66 5.78
C ASN A 117 -14.29 13.91 6.76
N CYS A 118 -14.39 14.41 8.01
CA CYS A 118 -15.19 13.80 9.07
C CYS A 118 -16.70 13.69 8.75
N ASP A 119 -17.20 14.47 7.81
CA ASP A 119 -18.59 14.43 7.35
C ASP A 119 -18.79 13.48 6.15
N GLY A 120 -17.72 12.79 5.73
CA GLY A 120 -17.71 11.86 4.60
C GLY A 120 -17.73 12.55 3.23
N ALA A 121 -17.50 13.86 3.19
CA ALA A 121 -17.33 14.61 1.94
C ALA A 121 -15.85 14.64 1.54
N CYS A 122 -15.57 14.82 0.26
CA CYS A 122 -14.19 14.90 -0.17
C CYS A 122 -13.45 16.10 0.43
N ILE A 123 -12.17 15.92 0.74
CA ILE A 123 -11.27 16.99 1.15
C ILE A 123 -10.91 17.87 -0.06
N ASP A 124 -10.63 17.26 -1.21
CA ASP A 124 -10.31 17.92 -2.48
C ASP A 124 -11.22 17.36 -3.60
N ASP A 125 -12.20 18.17 -4.02
CA ASP A 125 -13.16 17.93 -5.11
C ASP A 125 -13.26 19.26 -5.87
N GLU A 126 -12.31 19.47 -6.79
CA GLU A 126 -12.09 20.75 -7.47
C GLU A 126 -13.21 21.05 -8.48
N ASP A 127 -13.86 20.02 -9.04
CA ASP A 127 -14.93 20.16 -10.02
C ASP A 127 -16.36 20.07 -9.45
N GLY A 128 -16.48 19.59 -8.20
CA GLY A 128 -17.70 19.59 -7.41
C GLY A 128 -18.70 18.50 -7.81
N ASP A 129 -18.25 17.44 -8.48
CA ASP A 129 -19.11 16.34 -8.94
C ASP A 129 -19.41 15.28 -7.85
N GLY A 130 -18.71 15.36 -6.72
CA GLY A 130 -18.86 14.49 -5.56
C GLY A 130 -17.92 13.27 -5.55
N ILE A 131 -16.98 13.18 -6.49
CA ILE A 131 -15.83 12.28 -6.47
C ILE A 131 -14.60 13.07 -6.01
N CYS A 132 -13.72 12.45 -5.22
CA CYS A 132 -12.47 13.10 -4.83
C CYS A 132 -11.49 13.16 -5.98
N ASP A 133 -10.79 14.28 -6.15
CA ASP A 133 -9.74 14.45 -7.17
C ASP A 133 -8.74 13.29 -7.19
N GLN A 134 -8.40 12.74 -6.01
CA GLN A 134 -7.48 11.60 -5.86
C GLN A 134 -8.05 10.25 -6.31
N ASN A 135 -9.37 10.18 -6.47
CA ASN A 135 -10.13 9.05 -7.02
C ASN A 135 -10.72 9.35 -8.40
N GLU A 136 -10.55 10.58 -8.89
CA GLU A 136 -10.93 10.96 -10.24
C GLU A 136 -9.87 10.48 -11.24
N VAL A 137 -10.33 9.75 -12.24
CA VAL A 137 -9.53 9.56 -13.45
C VAL A 137 -9.73 10.83 -14.26
N ASP A 138 -8.77 11.76 -14.17
CA ASP A 138 -8.82 13.06 -14.86
C ASP A 138 -9.42 12.93 -16.28
N PRO A 139 -10.64 13.43 -16.53
CA PRO A 139 -11.20 13.46 -17.88
C PRO A 139 -10.40 14.41 -18.81
N GLY A 140 -9.42 15.14 -18.24
CA GLY A 140 -8.48 16.07 -18.87
C GLY A 140 -7.14 15.46 -19.30
N THR A 141 -6.86 14.18 -19.06
CA THR A 141 -5.94 13.50 -19.97
C THR A 141 -6.71 13.30 -21.27
N PRO A 142 -6.30 13.90 -22.40
CA PRO A 142 -6.82 13.42 -23.66
C PRO A 142 -6.45 11.94 -23.68
N ILE A 143 -7.44 11.06 -23.53
CA ILE A 143 -7.41 9.76 -24.16
C ILE A 143 -6.88 10.07 -25.55
N SER A 144 -5.62 9.70 -25.80
CA SER A 144 -4.98 9.93 -27.09
C SER A 144 -6.02 9.54 -28.12
N GLU A 145 -6.47 10.51 -28.91
CA GLU A 145 -7.58 10.38 -29.85
C GLU A 145 -7.31 9.17 -30.76
N CYS A 146 -7.72 8.00 -30.29
CA CYS A 146 -7.59 6.75 -30.97
C CYS A 146 -8.89 6.54 -31.74
N ASN A 147 -9.23 7.50 -32.61
CA ASN A 147 -9.84 7.29 -33.92
C ASN A 147 -10.11 8.63 -34.62
N LEU A 148 -9.21 9.02 -35.53
CA LEU A 148 -9.56 9.88 -36.65
C LEU A 148 -10.40 9.05 -37.63
N PHE A 149 -11.67 9.40 -37.80
CA PHE A 149 -12.51 8.98 -38.93
C PHE A 149 -12.26 9.88 -40.15
#